data_AF-A0A8J4DNF8-F1
#
_entry.id   AF-A0A8J4DNF8-F1
#
_cell.length_a   1.000
_cell.length_b   1.000
_cell.length_c   1.000
_cell.angle_alpha   90.00
_cell.angle_beta   90.00
_cell.angle_gamma   90.00
#
_symmetry.space_group_name_H-M   'P 1'
#
loop_
_entity.id
_entity.type
_entity.pdbx_description
1 polymer ?
#
loop_
_entity_poly.entity_id
_entity_poly.type
_entity_poly.pdbx_seq_one_letter_code
_entity_poly.pdbx_strand_id
1 'polypeptide(L)'
;MASVDQRSEPADVIDPMLWRDAQELLSRHTAPDATGLCVECGRSWPCVPRRCAERAAAASRRPWNESWTARHDLRTVPAPRAGRHRAGTHRSSGNQGAY
;
A
#
# COMPACT_ATOMS: atom_id res chain seq x y z
N MET A 1 11.89 12.03 31.41
CA MET A 1 12.17 11.78 29.98
C MET A 1 11.18 10.75 29.46
N ALA A 2 10.15 11.18 28.74
CA ALA A 2 9.38 10.37 27.80
C ALA A 2 8.61 11.34 26.89
N SER A 3 9.27 11.82 25.84
CA SER A 3 8.60 12.54 24.75
C SER A 3 7.75 11.53 23.99
N VAL A 4 6.52 11.34 24.44
CA VAL A 4 5.47 10.75 23.61
C VAL A 4 5.16 11.82 22.58
N ASP A 5 5.65 11.62 21.37
CA ASP A 5 5.26 12.38 20.19
C ASP A 5 3.74 12.27 20.05
N GLN A 6 3.02 13.22 20.66
CA GLN A 6 1.59 13.44 20.46
C GLN A 6 1.42 13.96 19.04
N ARG A 7 1.55 13.05 18.07
CA ARG A 7 1.08 13.22 16.70
C ARG A 7 -0.42 13.34 16.76
N SER A 8 -0.88 14.54 17.14
CA SER A 8 -2.24 14.93 17.51
C SER A 8 -3.26 14.12 16.73
N GLU A 9 -3.81 13.09 17.36
CA GLU A 9 -4.90 12.31 16.80
C GLU A 9 -6.06 13.30 16.59
N PRO A 10 -6.51 13.53 15.35
CA PRO A 10 -7.62 14.45 15.11
C PRO A 10 -8.84 13.95 15.89
N ALA A 11 -9.51 14.83 16.63
CA ALA A 11 -10.68 14.46 17.44
C ALA A 11 -11.84 13.87 16.60
N ASP A 12 -11.79 14.05 15.28
CA ASP A 12 -12.70 13.50 14.27
C ASP A 12 -12.35 12.07 13.80
N VAL A 13 -11.29 11.45 14.32
CA VAL A 13 -10.95 10.06 14.02
C VAL A 13 -11.78 9.11 14.88
N ILE A 14 -12.70 8.41 14.24
CA ILE A 14 -13.55 7.38 14.85
C ILE A 14 -12.77 6.07 15.05
N ASP A 15 -11.85 5.74 14.14
CA ASP A 15 -10.98 4.56 14.26
C ASP A 15 -9.48 4.92 14.27
N PRO A 16 -8.88 5.08 15.46
CA PRO A 16 -7.49 5.51 15.59
C PRO A 16 -6.50 4.46 15.11
N MET A 17 -6.83 3.16 15.19
CA MET A 17 -5.93 2.10 14.74
C MET A 17 -5.79 2.09 13.21
N LEU A 18 -6.91 2.18 12.49
CA LEU A 18 -6.97 2.31 11.03
C LEU A 18 -6.26 3.60 10.57
N TRP A 19 -6.44 4.69 11.29
CA TRP A 19 -5.72 5.94 10.99
C TRP A 19 -4.21 5.76 11.13
N ARG A 20 -3.73 5.14 12.22
CA ARG A 20 -2.29 4.88 12.43
C ARG A 20 -1.70 3.99 11.35
N ASP A 21 -2.37 2.88 11.02
CA ASP A 21 -1.95 1.98 9.92
C ASP A 21 -1.85 2.73 8.58
N ALA A 22 -2.85 3.57 8.28
CA ALA A 22 -2.83 4.40 7.08
C ALA A 22 -1.66 5.40 7.09
N GLN A 23 -1.39 6.04 8.23
CA GLN A 23 -0.28 6.97 8.37
C GLN A 23 1.09 6.30 8.23
N GLU A 24 1.27 5.09 8.74
CA GLU A 24 2.52 4.33 8.56
C GLU A 24 2.77 4.00 7.09
N LEU A 25 1.74 3.56 6.36
CA LEU A 25 1.84 3.29 4.92
C LEU A 25 2.14 4.57 4.12
N LEU A 26 1.47 5.69 4.43
CA LEU A 26 1.72 6.98 3.79
C LEU A 26 3.14 7.51 4.05
N SER A 27 3.68 7.27 5.25
CA SER A 27 5.03 7.72 5.63
C SER A 27 6.13 6.95 4.90
N ARG A 28 5.85 5.73 4.45
CA ARG A 28 6.76 4.93 3.62
C ARG A 28 6.59 5.33 2.14
N HIS A 29 5.37 5.39 1.64
CA HIS A 29 5.09 5.70 0.24
C HIS A 29 5.01 7.22 -0.03
N THR A 30 6.10 7.94 0.21
CA THR A 30 6.11 9.41 0.28
C THR A 30 6.29 10.11 -1.06
N ALA A 31 7.07 9.53 -1.99
CA ALA A 31 7.37 10.14 -3.28
C ALA A 31 7.53 9.15 -4.44
N PRO A 32 7.30 9.60 -5.69
CA PRO A 32 7.79 8.92 -6.89
C PRO A 32 9.29 9.17 -7.12
N ASP A 33 9.92 8.29 -7.88
CA ASP A 33 11.24 8.45 -8.47
C ASP A 33 11.19 9.29 -9.77
N ALA A 34 12.35 9.50 -10.39
CA ALA A 34 12.47 10.26 -11.64
C ALA A 34 11.71 9.65 -12.84
N THR A 35 11.27 8.40 -12.73
CA THR A 35 10.52 7.67 -13.76
C THR A 35 9.01 7.63 -13.49
N GLY A 36 8.55 8.22 -12.37
CA GLY A 36 7.15 8.20 -11.97
C GLY A 36 6.72 6.91 -11.26
N LEU A 37 7.67 6.11 -10.76
CA LEU A 37 7.41 4.92 -9.94
C LEU A 37 7.61 5.25 -8.46
N CYS A 38 6.84 4.65 -7.57
CA CYS A 38 7.03 4.80 -6.13
C CYS A 38 8.38 4.21 -5.70
N VAL A 39 9.19 5.00 -5.00
CA VAL A 39 10.54 4.59 -4.54
C VAL A 39 10.53 3.33 -3.67
N GLU A 40 9.47 3.12 -2.87
CA GLU A 40 9.38 1.98 -1.94
C GLU A 40 8.91 0.68 -2.59
N CYS A 41 8.04 0.75 -3.61
CA CYS A 41 7.41 -0.45 -4.17
C CYS A 41 7.64 -0.66 -5.66
N GLY A 42 8.29 0.29 -6.34
CA GLY A 42 8.61 0.24 -7.77
C GLY A 42 7.39 0.22 -8.70
N ARG A 43 6.20 0.56 -8.20
CA ARG A 43 4.95 0.61 -8.99
C ARG A 43 4.61 2.03 -9.43
N SER A 44 3.83 2.18 -10.49
CA SER A 44 3.37 3.48 -10.97
C SER A 44 2.75 4.32 -9.86
N TRP A 45 3.18 5.58 -9.78
CA TRP A 45 2.69 6.54 -8.82
C TRP A 45 1.36 7.18 -9.29
N PRO A 46 0.36 7.38 -8.39
CA PRO A 46 0.31 6.90 -7.01
C PRO A 46 0.07 5.39 -6.94
N CYS A 47 0.92 4.70 -6.17
CA CYS A 47 0.88 3.25 -6.07
C CYS A 47 -0.38 2.77 -5.33
N VAL A 48 -0.79 1.52 -5.57
CA VAL A 48 -1.94 0.88 -4.91
C VAL A 48 -1.88 1.01 -3.37
N PRO A 49 -0.77 0.69 -2.67
CA PRO A 49 -0.70 0.84 -1.22
C PRO A 49 -0.95 2.28 -0.77
N ARG A 50 -0.42 3.27 -1.48
CA ARG A 50 -0.67 4.68 -1.17
C ARG A 50 -2.16 5.04 -1.32
N ARG A 51 -2.78 4.65 -2.43
CA ARG A 51 -4.22 4.90 -2.67
C ARG A 51 -5.11 4.23 -1.60
N CYS A 52 -4.77 3.01 -1.19
CA CYS A 52 -5.48 2.32 -0.11
C CYS A 52 -5.29 3.03 1.24
N ALA A 53 -4.08 3.49 1.55
CA ALA A 53 -3.81 4.24 2.77
C ALA A 53 -4.55 5.60 2.80
N GLU A 54 -4.60 6.33 1.68
CA GLU A 54 -5.38 7.56 1.56
C GLU A 54 -6.87 7.31 1.80
N ARG A 55 -7.42 6.24 1.20
CA ARG A 55 -8.83 5.83 1.44
C ARG A 55 -9.07 5.42 2.89
N ALA A 56 -8.13 4.72 3.52
CA ALA A 56 -8.22 4.30 4.92
C ALA A 56 -8.16 5.48 5.90
N ALA A 57 -7.30 6.47 5.64
CA ALA A 57 -7.23 7.70 6.44
C ALA A 57 -8.51 8.56 6.33
N ALA A 58 -9.22 8.48 5.20
CA ALA A 58 -10.55 9.09 5.07
C ALA A 58 -11.64 8.27 5.77
N ALA A 59 -11.58 6.94 5.65
CA ALA A 59 -12.54 6.03 6.28
C ALA A 59 -12.41 5.94 7.81
N SER A 60 -11.24 6.27 8.37
CA SER A 60 -11.04 6.33 9.82
C SER A 60 -11.83 7.46 10.49
N ARG A 61 -12.30 8.44 9.72
CA ARG A 61 -13.15 9.55 10.18
C ARG A 61 -14.65 9.29 9.99
N ARG A 62 -15.01 8.15 9.37
CA ARG A 62 -16.40 7.79 9.06
C ARG A 62 -16.94 6.76 10.05
N PRO A 63 -18.27 6.70 10.26
CA PRO A 63 -18.87 5.69 11.12
C PRO A 63 -18.61 4.26 10.62
N TRP A 64 -18.67 3.31 11.55
CA TRP A 64 -18.12 1.95 11.51
C TRP A 64 -18.28 1.12 10.22
N ASN A 65 -19.31 1.35 9.41
CA ASN A 65 -19.56 0.54 8.20
C ASN A 65 -18.48 0.75 7.13
N GLU A 66 -18.05 1.98 6.90
CA GLU A 66 -17.06 2.32 5.88
C GLU A 66 -15.63 2.00 6.34
N SER A 67 -15.36 2.09 7.64
CA SER A 67 -14.07 1.75 8.24
C SER A 67 -13.75 0.25 8.13
N TRP A 68 -14.77 -0.62 8.15
CA TRP A 68 -14.58 -2.07 8.04
C TRP A 68 -14.11 -2.50 6.64
N THR A 69 -14.72 -1.98 5.57
CA THR A 69 -14.27 -2.24 4.20
C THR A 69 -12.85 -1.72 3.97
N ALA A 70 -12.52 -0.53 4.49
CA ALA A 70 -11.19 0.03 4.37
C ALA A 70 -10.12 -0.81 5.10
N ARG A 71 -10.41 -1.32 6.31
CA ARG A 71 -9.52 -2.27 7.02
C ARG A 71 -9.28 -3.54 6.19
N HIS A 72 -10.33 -4.08 5.57
CA HIS A 72 -10.20 -5.26 4.73
C HIS A 72 -9.35 -4.98 3.48
N ASP A 73 -9.62 -3.88 2.77
CA ASP A 73 -8.84 -3.45 1.61
C ASP A 73 -7.34 -3.32 1.96
N LEU A 74 -6.99 -2.69 3.10
CA LEU A 74 -5.61 -2.60 3.59
C LEU A 74 -4.97 -3.96 3.85
N ARG A 75 -5.69 -4.86 4.53
CA ARG A 75 -5.17 -6.19 4.88
C ARG A 75 -4.95 -7.07 3.64
N THR A 76 -5.66 -6.79 2.55
CA THR A 76 -5.44 -7.44 1.26
C THR A 76 -4.33 -6.82 0.42
N VAL A 77 -3.78 -5.66 0.82
CA VAL A 77 -2.61 -5.09 0.16
C VAL A 77 -1.43 -6.05 0.41
N PRO A 78 -0.85 -6.65 -0.65
CA PRO A 78 0.23 -7.59 -0.47
C PRO A 78 1.45 -6.88 0.11
N ALA A 79 1.95 -7.37 1.25
CA ALA A 79 3.24 -6.96 1.79
C ALA A 79 4.35 -7.16 0.74
N PRO A 80 5.36 -6.27 0.68
CA PRO A 80 6.43 -6.40 -0.29
C PRO A 80 7.20 -7.70 -0.02
N ARG A 81 7.09 -8.65 -0.95
CA ARG A 81 8.05 -9.75 -1.05
C ARG A 81 9.38 -9.13 -1.48
N ALA A 82 10.27 -8.94 -0.52
CA ALA A 82 11.65 -8.60 -0.81
C ALA A 82 12.28 -9.71 -1.68
N GLY A 83 12.72 -9.34 -2.88
CA GLY A 83 13.72 -10.07 -3.65
C GLY A 83 13.23 -11.23 -4.53
N ARG A 84 13.11 -10.96 -5.84
CA ARG A 84 14.12 -11.36 -6.84
C ARG A 84 13.65 -11.04 -8.24
N HIS A 85 14.27 -10.01 -8.83
CA HIS A 85 14.52 -10.03 -10.25
C HIS A 85 15.52 -11.16 -10.54
N ARG A 86 15.08 -12.20 -11.23
CA ARG A 86 15.91 -12.87 -12.23
C ARG A 86 15.12 -12.98 -13.51
N ALA A 87 15.52 -12.14 -14.46
CA ALA A 87 15.32 -12.35 -15.88
C ALA A 87 15.74 -13.78 -16.25
N GLY A 88 14.97 -14.40 -17.14
CA GLY A 88 15.19 -15.75 -17.61
C GLY A 88 14.23 -16.11 -18.74
N THR A 89 14.22 -15.31 -19.79
CA THR A 89 13.67 -15.68 -21.10
C THR A 89 14.34 -16.97 -21.58
N HIS A 90 13.61 -18.09 -21.55
CA HIS A 90 13.93 -19.31 -22.29
C HIS A 90 12.60 -19.83 -22.86
N ARG A 91 12.35 -19.58 -24.14
CA ARG A 91 12.77 -20.33 -25.34
C ARG A 91 11.68 -21.35 -25.74
N SER A 92 11.03 -21.00 -26.84
CA SER A 92 10.51 -21.87 -27.91
C SER A 92 10.04 -23.28 -27.54
N SER A 93 8.72 -23.48 -27.55
CA SER A 93 8.14 -24.76 -27.96
C SER A 93 7.59 -24.58 -29.36
N GLY A 94 8.42 -24.95 -30.34
CA GLY A 94 7.95 -25.31 -31.67
C GLY A 94 7.70 -26.82 -31.71
N ASN A 95 6.84 -27.20 -32.64
CA ASN A 95 6.61 -28.55 -33.17
C ASN A 95 5.80 -29.53 -32.32
N GLN A 96 4.52 -29.67 -32.67
CA GLN A 96 3.83 -30.95 -32.91
C GLN A 96 2.76 -30.65 -33.98
N GLY A 97 2.57 -31.32 -35.10
CA GLY A 97 3.11 -32.53 -35.71
C GLY A 97 2.12 -32.85 -36.85
N ALA A 98 2.62 -33.06 -38.06
CA ALA A 98 1.82 -33.36 -39.24
C ALA A 98 1.64 -34.87 -39.38
N TYR A 99 0.39 -35.35 -39.42
CA TYR A 99 -0.12 -36.43 -40.28
C TYR A 99 -1.65 -36.52 -40.17
#